data_AF-A0A5F2HWI9-F1
#
_entry.id   AF-A0A5F2HWI9-F1
#
_cell.length_a   1.000
_cell.length_b   1.000
_cell.length_c   1.000
_cell.angle_alpha   90.00
_cell.angle_beta   90.00
_cell.angle_gamma   90.00
#
_symmetry.space_group_name_H-M   'P 1'
#
loop_
_entity.id
_entity.type
_entity.pdbx_description
1 polymer ?
#
loop_
_entity_poly.entity_id
_entity_poly.type
_entity_poly.pdbx_seq_one_letter_code
_entity_poly.pdbx_strand_id
1 'polypeptide(L)'
;NEPFALLLPDMVSFGARGCLAETVDLYERTCGNVIAVERCDPSETSKYGIVGRGAEVGSGFEVTAMVEKPAPANAPSNFYINGRYVLQPEIFALLGNQQRGAGNEIQ
;
A
#
# COMPACT_ATOMS: atom_id res chain seq x y z
N ASN A 1 -4.50 -21.11 -2.77
CA ASN A 1 -3.31 -20.42 -3.31
C ASN A 1 -3.80 -19.51 -4.42
N GLU A 2 -4.46 -18.43 -4.03
CA GLU A 2 -5.13 -17.50 -4.94
C GLU A 2 -4.88 -16.06 -4.49
N PRO A 3 -4.86 -15.08 -5.41
CA PRO A 3 -4.83 -13.68 -5.06
C PRO A 3 -6.03 -13.32 -4.17
N PHE A 4 -5.83 -12.44 -3.20
CA PHE A 4 -6.88 -12.05 -2.27
C PHE A 4 -6.86 -10.55 -2.00
N ALA A 5 -8.05 -10.01 -1.70
CA ALA A 5 -8.19 -8.65 -1.22
C ALA A 5 -7.98 -8.59 0.30
N LEU A 6 -7.23 -7.60 0.77
CA LEU A 6 -7.08 -7.27 2.19
C LEU A 6 -7.60 -5.85 2.42
N LEU A 7 -8.41 -5.70 3.47
CA LEU A 7 -9.03 -4.42 3.83
C LEU A 7 -8.84 -4.17 5.32
N LEU A 8 -8.27 -3.03 5.66
CA LEU A 8 -8.23 -2.54 7.03
C LEU A 8 -9.57 -1.85 7.35
N PRO A 9 -10.33 -2.33 8.36
CA PRO A 9 -11.70 -1.87 8.61
C PRO A 9 -11.77 -0.51 9.33
N ASP A 10 -10.65 -0.02 9.86
CA ASP A 10 -10.51 1.27 10.53
C ASP A 10 -10.44 2.45 9.53
N MET A 11 -10.10 2.19 8.27
CA MET A 11 -10.21 3.17 7.20
C MET A 11 -11.53 3.04 6.46
N VAL A 12 -12.25 4.16 6.34
CA VAL A 12 -13.50 4.26 5.57
C VAL A 12 -13.24 5.09 4.33
N SER A 13 -13.43 4.49 3.15
CA SER A 13 -13.32 5.21 1.87
C SER A 13 -14.72 5.42 1.30
N PHE A 14 -14.98 6.65 0.87
CA PHE A 14 -16.25 7.06 0.29
C PHE A 14 -16.02 7.67 -1.09
N GLY A 15 -16.81 7.24 -2.07
CA GLY A 15 -16.70 7.69 -3.46
C GLY A 15 -17.78 7.04 -4.31
N ALA A 16 -18.06 7.65 -5.47
CA ALA A 16 -19.03 7.11 -6.43
C ALA A 16 -18.61 5.71 -6.93
N ARG A 17 -17.30 5.50 -7.07
CA ARG A 17 -16.67 4.20 -7.29
C ARG A 17 -15.92 3.79 -6.02
N GLY A 18 -15.98 2.51 -5.66
CA GLY A 18 -15.30 1.98 -4.49
C GLY A 18 -13.79 1.84 -4.71
N CYS A 19 -12.99 2.24 -3.72
CA CYS A 19 -11.52 2.15 -3.76
C CYS A 19 -11.03 0.75 -4.16
N LEU A 20 -11.57 -0.32 -3.56
CA LEU A 20 -11.20 -1.68 -3.90
C LEU A 20 -11.49 -2.04 -5.38
N ALA A 21 -12.58 -1.52 -5.95
CA ALA A 21 -12.91 -1.80 -7.35
C ALA A 21 -11.86 -1.22 -8.31
N GLU A 22 -11.31 -0.03 -8.00
CA GLU A 22 -10.22 0.55 -8.78
C GLU A 22 -8.91 -0.21 -8.61
N THR A 23 -8.63 -0.71 -7.40
CA THR A 23 -7.48 -1.59 -7.13
C THR A 23 -7.58 -2.88 -7.95
N VAL A 24 -8.77 -3.47 -8.05
CA VAL A 24 -9.00 -4.69 -8.85
C VAL A 24 -8.84 -4.42 -10.34
N ASP A 25 -9.37 -3.32 -10.87
CA ASP A 25 -9.16 -2.91 -12.27
C ASP A 25 -7.68 -2.79 -12.63
N LEU A 26 -6.88 -2.22 -11.72
CA LEU A 26 -5.45 -2.09 -11.94
C LEU A 26 -4.76 -3.46 -11.88
N TYR A 27 -5.15 -4.31 -10.93
CA TYR A 27 -4.66 -5.67 -10.81
C TYR A 27 -4.89 -6.50 -12.09
N GLU A 28 -6.07 -6.39 -12.71
CA GLU A 28 -6.40 -7.08 -13.97
C GLU A 28 -5.49 -6.69 -15.14
N ARG A 29 -4.83 -5.52 -15.07
CA ARG A 29 -3.90 -5.03 -16.10
C ARG A 29 -2.46 -5.41 -15.83
N THR A 30 -2.02 -5.31 -14.58
CA THR A 30 -0.60 -5.46 -14.23
C THR A 30 -0.25 -6.89 -13.86
N CYS A 31 -1.22 -7.63 -13.32
CA CYS A 31 -0.98 -8.79 -12.47
C CYS A 31 -0.07 -8.40 -11.26
N GLY A 32 0.06 -9.27 -10.25
CA GLY A 32 0.91 -9.00 -9.08
C GLY A 32 0.22 -8.31 -7.91
N ASN A 33 1.00 -7.60 -7.08
CA ASN A 33 0.49 -6.92 -5.88
C ASN A 33 0.06 -5.49 -6.21
N VAL A 34 -1.12 -5.09 -5.75
CA VAL A 34 -1.61 -3.71 -5.89
C VAL A 34 -2.00 -3.17 -4.52
N ILE A 35 -1.56 -1.95 -4.23
CA ILE A 35 -1.81 -1.27 -2.96
C ILE A 35 -2.49 0.07 -3.27
N ALA A 36 -3.63 0.32 -2.63
CA ALA A 36 -4.28 1.62 -2.73
C ALA A 36 -3.50 2.65 -1.90
N VAL A 37 -3.29 3.81 -2.51
CA VAL A 37 -2.59 4.94 -1.88
C VAL A 37 -3.38 6.22 -2.04
N GLU A 38 -3.20 7.14 -1.11
CA GLU A 38 -3.81 8.46 -1.11
C GLU A 38 -2.76 9.53 -0.83
N ARG A 39 -3.02 10.78 -1.23
CA ARG A 39 -2.11 11.89 -0.92
C ARG A 39 -2.42 12.43 0.48
N CYS A 40 -1.38 12.63 1.28
CA CYS A 40 -1.45 13.45 2.49
C CYS A 40 -0.79 14.82 2.26
N ASP A 41 -0.98 15.74 3.21
CA ASP A 41 -0.14 16.92 3.29
C ASP A 41 1.32 16.49 3.52
N PRO A 42 2.31 17.02 2.77
CA PRO A 42 3.72 16.65 2.94
C PRO A 42 4.25 16.81 4.37
N SER A 43 3.67 17.67 5.20
CA SER A 43 4.04 17.83 6.61
C SER A 43 3.55 16.69 7.51
N GLU A 44 2.60 15.87 7.03
CA GLU A 44 1.97 14.79 7.79
C GLU A 44 2.55 13.40 7.48
N THR A 45 3.61 13.30 6.67
CA THR A 45 4.20 12.02 6.25
C THR A 45 4.65 11.15 7.44
N SER A 46 5.00 11.76 8.56
CA SER A 46 5.42 11.07 9.78
C SER A 46 4.31 10.31 10.50
N LYS A 47 3.06 10.43 10.03
CA LYS A 47 1.90 9.71 10.59
C LYS A 47 1.63 8.39 9.88
N TYR A 48 2.20 8.14 8.70
CA TYR A 48 1.80 7.06 7.81
C TYR A 48 2.98 6.29 7.21
N GLY A 49 2.70 5.09 6.68
CA GLY A 49 3.59 4.41 5.74
C GLY A 49 3.51 5.07 4.36
N ILE A 50 4.63 5.62 3.89
CA ILE A 50 4.73 6.38 2.64
C ILE A 50 5.45 5.56 1.58
N VAL A 51 4.90 5.57 0.36
CA VAL A 51 5.48 4.86 -0.79
C VAL A 51 6.33 5.79 -1.65
N GLY A 52 7.39 5.26 -2.26
CA GLY A 52 8.07 5.89 -3.39
C GLY A 52 7.30 5.70 -4.69
N ARG A 53 7.38 6.67 -5.60
CA ARG A 53 6.69 6.65 -6.90
C ARG A 53 7.70 6.41 -8.04
N GLY A 54 7.48 5.34 -8.80
CA GLY A 54 8.20 5.00 -10.02
C GLY A 54 7.42 5.34 -11.29
N ALA A 55 7.52 4.47 -12.30
CA ALA A 55 6.86 4.64 -13.59
C ALA A 55 5.32 4.57 -13.48
N GLU A 56 4.60 5.30 -14.34
CA GLU A 56 3.14 5.23 -14.42
C GLU A 56 2.67 3.89 -14.98
N VAL A 57 1.59 3.35 -14.41
CA VAL A 57 0.96 2.11 -14.87
C VAL A 57 -0.56 2.24 -14.74
N GLY A 58 -1.25 2.41 -15.87
CA GLY A 58 -2.71 2.57 -15.88
C GLY A 58 -3.17 3.77 -15.04
N SER A 59 -3.99 3.51 -14.02
CA SER A 59 -4.44 4.51 -13.04
C SER A 59 -3.49 4.68 -11.84
N GLY A 60 -2.43 3.88 -11.75
CA GLY A 60 -1.46 3.88 -10.66
C GLY A 60 -0.02 4.06 -11.13
N PHE A 61 0.92 3.64 -10.29
CA PHE A 61 2.35 3.74 -10.53
C PHE A 61 3.10 2.63 -9.80
N GLU A 62 4.31 2.33 -10.26
CA GLU A 62 5.21 1.40 -9.61
C GLU A 62 5.64 1.91 -8.22
N VAL A 63 5.57 1.03 -7.21
CA VAL A 63 6.09 1.33 -5.87
C VAL A 63 7.57 1.00 -5.80
N THR A 64 8.41 2.01 -5.60
CA THR A 64 9.89 1.86 -5.59
C THR A 64 10.49 1.76 -4.19
N ALA A 65 9.75 2.21 -3.18
CA ALA A 65 10.15 2.18 -1.78
C ALA A 65 8.90 2.18 -0.89
N MET A 66 9.03 1.67 0.34
CA MET A 66 8.01 1.80 1.39
C MET A 66 8.74 2.19 2.68
N VAL A 67 8.35 3.30 3.29
CA VAL A 67 8.99 3.81 4.50
C VAL A 67 7.92 4.11 5.54
N GLU A 68 8.06 3.51 6.72
CA GLU A 68 7.13 3.72 7.83
C GLU A 68 7.45 5.05 8.54
N LYS A 69 6.45 5.94 8.60
CA LYS A 69 6.48 7.21 9.36
C LYS A 69 7.72 8.07 9.10
N PRO A 70 8.11 8.34 7.83
CA PRO A 70 9.28 9.17 7.55
C PRO A 70 9.06 10.61 8.00
N ALA A 71 10.12 11.23 8.50
CA ALA A 71 10.16 12.69 8.63
C ALA A 71 9.90 13.34 7.25
N PRO A 72 9.19 14.49 7.17
CA PRO A 72 8.87 15.14 5.90
C PRO A 72 10.05 15.31 4.93
N ALA A 73 11.22 15.67 5.45
CA ALA A 73 12.44 15.85 4.65
C ALA A 73 13.00 14.54 4.04
N ASN A 74 12.61 13.39 4.58
CA ASN A 74 13.09 12.06 4.16
C ASN A 74 11.99 11.25 3.45
N ALA A 75 10.79 11.81 3.29
CA ALA A 75 9.67 11.09 2.71
C ALA A 75 9.91 10.89 1.19
N PRO A 76 9.77 9.66 0.66
CA PRO A 76 10.04 9.40 -0.75
C PRO A 76 8.94 9.97 -1.67
N SER A 77 7.78 10.31 -1.12
CA SER A 77 6.69 11.06 -1.75
C SER A 77 5.74 11.59 -0.66
N ASN A 78 4.52 11.99 -1.03
CA ASN A 78 3.41 12.24 -0.10
C ASN A 78 2.22 11.29 -0.33
N PHE A 79 2.46 10.09 -0.89
CA PHE A 79 1.46 9.05 -1.04
C PHE A 79 1.54 8.05 0.11
N TYR A 80 0.50 8.00 0.93
CA TYR A 80 0.38 7.06 2.04
C TYR A 80 -0.46 5.85 1.67
N ILE A 81 -0.18 4.71 2.31
CA ILE A 81 -0.92 3.45 2.12
C ILE A 81 -2.30 3.56 2.80
N ASN A 82 -3.38 3.42 2.03
CA ASN A 82 -4.76 3.63 2.50
C ASN A 82 -5.42 2.35 3.10
N GLY A 83 -4.68 1.24 3.18
CA GLY A 83 -5.16 0.01 3.83
C GLY A 83 -5.99 -0.93 2.96
N ARG A 84 -6.02 -0.75 1.64
CA ARG A 84 -6.71 -1.64 0.67
C ARG A 84 -5.66 -2.25 -0.25
N TYR A 85 -5.69 -3.56 -0.37
CA TYR A 85 -4.67 -4.32 -1.08
C TYR A 85 -5.32 -5.41 -1.93
N VAL A 86 -4.67 -5.74 -3.05
CA VAL A 86 -4.80 -7.02 -3.74
C VAL A 86 -3.43 -7.67 -3.70
N LEU A 87 -3.32 -8.81 -3.02
CA LEU A 87 -2.03 -9.45 -2.73
C LEU A 87 -1.96 -10.84 -3.36
N GLN A 88 -0.76 -11.19 -3.79
CA GLN A 88 -0.40 -12.53 -4.21
C GLN A 88 -0.18 -13.44 -2.98
N PRO A 89 -0.57 -14.72 -3.04
CA PRO A 89 -0.56 -15.62 -1.89
C PRO A 89 0.86 -15.92 -1.34
N GLU A 90 1.92 -15.67 -2.12
CA GLU A 90 3.32 -15.79 -1.72
C GLU A 90 3.65 -14.93 -0.49
N ILE A 91 2.86 -13.88 -0.23
CA ILE A 91 3.01 -13.05 0.97
C ILE A 91 2.94 -13.85 2.28
N PHE A 92 2.15 -14.92 2.34
CA PHE A 92 2.05 -15.74 3.55
C PHE A 92 3.35 -16.51 3.83
N ALA A 93 4.05 -16.97 2.80
CA ALA A 93 5.35 -17.61 2.96
C ALA A 93 6.41 -16.60 3.39
N LEU A 94 6.36 -15.37 2.87
CA LEU A 94 7.25 -14.28 3.30
C LEU A 94 7.01 -13.94 4.77
N LEU A 95 5.74 -13.68 5.16
CA LEU A 95 5.36 -13.33 6.54
C LEU A 95 5.68 -14.46 7.53
N GLY A 96 5.48 -15.72 7.14
CA GLY A 96 5.76 -16.88 8.01
C GLY A 96 7.23 -17.04 8.39
N ASN A 97 8.14 -16.44 7.63
CA ASN A 97 9.59 -16.50 7.88
C ASN A 97 10.15 -15.23 8.54
N GLN A 98 9.33 -14.21 8.77
CA GLN A 98 9.81 -12.95 9.34
C GLN A 98 9.97 -13.03 10.86
N GLN A 99 11.03 -12.38 11.35
CA GLN A 99 11.22 -12.15 12.78
C GLN A 99 10.37 -10.96 13.24
N ARG A 100 10.04 -10.92 14.53
CA ARG A 100 9.33 -9.77 15.10
C ARG A 100 10.24 -8.54 15.06
N GLY A 101 9.74 -7.47 14.47
CA GLY A 101 10.41 -6.18 14.35
C GLY A 101 10.06 -5.22 15.50
N ALA A 102 10.01 -3.92 15.19
CA ALA A 102 9.69 -2.90 16.17
C ALA A 102 8.28 -3.10 16.75
N GLY A 103 8.11 -2.89 18.06
CA GLY A 103 6.80 -3.07 18.71
C GLY A 103 6.35 -4.52 18.87
N ASN A 104 7.22 -5.51 18.62
CA ASN A 104 6.93 -6.95 18.68
C ASN A 104 5.95 -7.43 17.58
N GLU A 105 5.76 -6.63 16.54
CA GLU A 105 4.95 -6.94 15.35
C GLU A 105 5.79 -7.64 14.28
N ILE A 106 5.16 -8.41 13.39
CA ILE A 106 5.82 -8.95 12.20
C ILE A 106 5.83 -7.82 11.16
N GLN A 107 7.01 -7.49 10.63
CA GLN A 107 7.20 -6.43 9.63
C GLN A 107 7.73 -7.00 8.32
#